data_AF-A0A3D5EIP5-F1
#
_entry.id   AF-A0A3D5EIP5-F1
#
_cell.length_a   1.000
_cell.length_b   1.000
_cell.length_c   1.000
_cell.angle_alpha   90.00
_cell.angle_beta   90.00
_cell.angle_gamma   90.00
#
_symmetry.space_group_name_H-M   'P 1'
#
loop_
_entity.id
_entity.type
_entity.pdbx_description
1 polymer ?
#
loop_
_entity_poly.entity_id
_entity_poly.type
_entity_poly.pdbx_seq_one_letter_code
_entity_poly.pdbx_strand_id
1 'polypeptide(L)'
;MKSNPYKSLQDCAFWKRSVAKLPANEVDPVVDFPQLINKETKVATAGSCFAQHIARRLSKSGFNYYVTENGHEVLDSDTLSVFNYGTFSARYGNLYTARQLYQLFKRAFGLFSPRETSWRAKDGSYRDPFRPNIQPGGFESEESMMLDQATHLEAVKKMFETTDVFVFTMGLTECWRSKADGAVFPICPGVEGGEYSSEEYEFYNQTVEEVVGDMEQ
;
A
#
# COMPACT_ATOMS: atom_id res chain seq x y z
N MET A 1 -6.74 -45.73 22.90
CA MET A 1 -6.40 -44.28 22.92
C MET A 1 -7.14 -43.59 21.80
N LYS A 2 -7.74 -42.40 22.03
CA LYS A 2 -8.38 -41.63 20.95
C LYS A 2 -7.31 -41.11 19.98
N SER A 3 -7.55 -41.33 18.68
CA SER A 3 -6.77 -40.78 17.57
C SER A 3 -7.17 -39.32 17.34
N ASN A 4 -6.21 -38.45 17.01
CA ASN A 4 -6.46 -37.07 16.62
C ASN A 4 -5.47 -36.64 15.52
N PRO A 5 -5.84 -35.67 14.66
CA PRO A 5 -5.03 -35.27 13.51
C PRO A 5 -3.70 -34.59 13.87
N TYR A 6 -3.52 -34.17 15.12
CA TYR A 6 -2.29 -33.52 15.58
C TYR A 6 -1.17 -34.54 15.87
N LYS A 7 -1.48 -35.82 16.07
CA LYS A 7 -0.46 -36.84 16.40
C LYS A 7 0.55 -37.09 15.28
N SER A 8 0.19 -36.83 14.03
CA SER A 8 1.06 -37.00 12.87
C SER A 8 1.84 -35.74 12.49
N LEU A 9 1.62 -34.62 13.18
CA LEU A 9 2.33 -33.37 12.90
C LEU A 9 3.74 -33.41 13.49
N GLN A 10 4.68 -32.82 12.76
CA GLN A 10 6.06 -32.64 13.21
C GLN A 10 6.13 -31.75 14.46
N ASP A 11 7.22 -31.85 15.22
CA ASP A 11 7.37 -31.09 16.46
C ASP A 11 7.35 -29.58 16.26
N CYS A 12 7.78 -29.10 15.09
CA CYS A 12 7.71 -27.70 14.69
C CYS A 12 6.29 -27.12 14.71
N ALA A 13 5.25 -27.95 14.55
CA ALA A 13 3.84 -27.54 14.63
C ALA A 13 3.37 -27.25 16.08
N PHE A 14 4.20 -27.49 17.10
CA PHE A 14 3.84 -27.33 18.50
C PHE A 14 4.81 -26.41 19.24
N TRP A 15 4.36 -25.19 19.58
CA TRP A 15 5.13 -24.20 20.35
C TRP A 15 5.87 -24.78 21.58
N LYS A 16 5.19 -25.68 22.31
CA LYS A 16 5.78 -26.31 23.50
C LYS A 16 7.01 -27.17 23.17
N ARG A 17 7.07 -27.78 21.99
CA ARG A 17 8.13 -28.71 21.58
C ARG A 17 9.27 -28.01 20.84
N SER A 18 8.94 -27.04 19.99
CA SER A 18 9.90 -26.35 19.12
C SER A 18 10.35 -24.98 19.64
N VAL A 19 9.75 -24.44 20.70
CA VAL A 19 10.17 -23.16 21.30
C VAL A 19 10.31 -23.27 22.81
N ALA A 20 9.22 -23.52 23.54
CA ALA A 20 9.20 -23.36 24.99
C ALA A 20 10.07 -24.37 25.78
N LYS A 21 10.42 -25.51 25.19
CA LYS A 21 11.26 -26.55 25.81
C LYS A 21 12.72 -26.50 25.36
N LEU A 22 13.03 -25.72 24.34
CA LEU A 22 14.39 -25.64 23.81
C LEU A 22 15.14 -24.49 24.47
N PRO A 23 16.44 -24.64 24.77
CA PRO A 23 17.33 -23.51 25.02
C PRO A 23 17.22 -22.48 23.89
N ALA A 24 17.32 -21.18 24.22
CA ALA A 24 17.08 -20.11 23.24
C ALA A 24 17.99 -20.18 21.99
N ASN A 25 19.20 -20.70 22.14
CA ASN A 25 20.16 -20.92 21.05
C ASN A 25 19.90 -22.18 20.23
N GLU A 26 18.98 -23.04 20.66
CA GLU A 26 18.55 -24.26 19.97
C GLU A 26 17.16 -24.11 19.32
N VAL A 27 16.50 -22.97 19.53
CA VAL A 27 15.25 -22.65 18.82
C VAL A 27 15.60 -22.39 17.35
N ASP A 28 15.23 -23.33 16.49
CA ASP A 28 15.25 -23.17 15.05
C ASP A 28 13.83 -22.95 14.52
N PRO A 29 13.43 -21.71 14.23
CA PRO A 29 12.11 -21.42 13.66
C PRO A 29 12.03 -21.78 12.17
N VAL A 30 13.14 -22.15 11.53
CA VAL A 30 13.21 -22.43 10.10
C VAL A 30 12.88 -23.90 9.86
N VAL A 31 11.60 -24.18 9.65
CA VAL A 31 11.16 -25.44 9.06
C VAL A 31 11.56 -25.50 7.59
N ASP A 32 11.53 -26.70 7.00
CA ASP A 32 11.67 -26.87 5.56
C ASP A 32 10.56 -26.06 4.86
N PHE A 33 10.92 -24.87 4.41
CA PHE A 33 10.01 -23.89 3.84
C PHE A 33 10.35 -23.80 2.35
N PRO A 34 9.36 -23.95 1.45
CA PRO A 34 9.62 -23.76 0.03
C PRO A 34 10.20 -22.36 -0.16
N GLN A 35 11.36 -22.24 -0.81
CA GLN A 35 11.96 -20.94 -1.07
C GLN A 35 11.00 -20.09 -1.91
N LEU A 36 10.26 -19.20 -1.23
CA LEU A 36 9.16 -18.44 -1.83
C LEU A 36 9.67 -17.30 -2.73
N ILE A 37 10.80 -16.69 -2.35
CA ILE A 37 11.44 -15.59 -3.07
C ILE A 37 12.96 -15.78 -3.14
N ASN A 38 13.59 -15.28 -4.21
CA ASN A 38 15.04 -15.18 -4.37
C ASN A 38 15.46 -13.73 -4.67
N LYS A 39 16.73 -13.51 -5.01
CA LYS A 39 17.29 -12.16 -5.20
C LYS A 39 16.74 -11.50 -6.46
N GLU A 40 16.30 -12.30 -7.42
CA GLU A 40 15.77 -11.87 -8.72
C GLU A 40 14.26 -11.61 -8.65
N THR A 41 13.53 -12.28 -7.74
CA THR A 41 12.09 -12.12 -7.53
C THR A 41 11.73 -10.65 -7.30
N LYS A 42 10.90 -10.09 -8.18
CA LYS A 42 10.34 -8.74 -8.05
C LYS A 42 9.32 -8.73 -6.92
N VAL A 43 9.68 -8.10 -5.81
CA VAL A 43 8.78 -7.95 -4.67
C VAL A 43 8.29 -6.52 -4.62
N ALA A 44 6.99 -6.32 -4.84
CA ALA A 44 6.32 -5.05 -4.63
C ALA A 44 5.59 -5.02 -3.29
N THR A 45 5.54 -3.87 -2.62
CA THR A 45 4.87 -3.72 -1.33
C THR A 45 3.93 -2.52 -1.30
N ALA A 46 2.72 -2.69 -0.77
CA ALA A 46 1.76 -1.61 -0.55
C ALA A 46 1.21 -1.63 0.88
N GLY A 47 0.73 -0.47 1.35
CA GLY A 47 0.22 -0.29 2.71
C GLY A 47 0.72 1.01 3.32
N SER A 48 0.95 1.00 4.63
CA SER A 48 1.41 2.17 5.40
C SER A 48 2.84 1.99 5.91
N CYS A 49 3.14 2.38 7.16
CA CYS A 49 4.49 2.38 7.73
C CYS A 49 5.16 1.00 7.67
N PHE A 50 4.41 -0.09 7.91
CA PHE A 50 4.99 -1.43 7.91
C PHE A 50 5.46 -1.87 6.51
N ALA A 51 4.72 -1.52 5.45
CA ALA A 51 5.14 -1.76 4.07
C ALA A 51 6.46 -1.05 3.73
N GLN A 52 6.69 0.15 4.25
CA GLN A 52 7.97 0.86 4.10
C GLN A 52 9.12 0.13 4.81
N HIS A 53 8.86 -0.49 5.97
CA HIS A 53 9.87 -1.29 6.67
C HIS A 53 10.25 -2.54 5.87
N ILE A 54 9.27 -3.23 5.28
CA ILE A 54 9.51 -4.39 4.40
C ILE A 54 10.35 -3.95 3.20
N ALA A 55 9.94 -2.88 2.50
CA ALA A 55 10.64 -2.30 1.37
C ALA A 55 12.13 -2.03 1.69
N ARG A 56 12.37 -1.24 2.75
CA ARG A 56 13.73 -0.90 3.20
C ARG A 56 14.56 -2.14 3.55
N ARG A 57 13.94 -3.15 4.18
CA ARG A 57 14.65 -4.37 4.57
C ARG A 57 15.00 -5.23 3.37
N LEU A 58 14.08 -5.42 2.42
CA LEU A 58 14.34 -6.16 1.18
C LEU A 58 15.50 -5.54 0.41
N SER A 59 15.46 -4.23 0.17
CA SER A 59 16.54 -3.51 -0.53
C SER A 59 17.87 -3.62 0.21
N LYS A 60 17.91 -3.37 1.53
CA LYS A 60 19.15 -3.49 2.34
C LYS A 60 19.69 -4.91 2.41
N SER A 61 18.84 -5.91 2.28
CA SER A 61 19.23 -7.31 2.24
C SER A 61 19.61 -7.78 0.82
N GLY A 62 19.60 -6.89 -0.19
CA GLY A 62 19.99 -7.18 -1.57
C GLY A 62 18.94 -7.94 -2.37
N PHE A 63 17.69 -7.99 -1.93
CA PHE A 63 16.58 -8.51 -2.74
C PHE A 63 16.12 -7.48 -3.76
N ASN A 64 15.49 -7.94 -4.84
CA ASN A 64 14.87 -7.09 -5.84
C ASN A 64 13.55 -6.50 -5.33
N TYR A 65 13.66 -5.45 -4.51
CA TYR A 65 12.52 -4.60 -4.20
C TYR A 65 12.10 -3.83 -5.45
N TYR A 66 10.93 -4.18 -5.98
CA TYR A 66 10.49 -3.73 -7.29
C TYR A 66 9.78 -2.38 -7.19
N VAL A 67 10.38 -1.36 -7.82
CA VAL A 67 9.85 0.01 -7.88
C VAL A 67 9.63 0.38 -9.34
N THR A 68 8.38 0.66 -9.72
CA THR A 68 8.00 1.07 -11.08
C THR A 68 7.98 2.58 -11.27
N GLU A 69 7.98 3.35 -10.18
CA GLU A 69 7.96 4.81 -10.18
C GLU A 69 9.09 5.38 -9.29
N ASN A 70 10.29 5.45 -9.87
CA ASN A 70 11.52 5.74 -9.11
C ASN A 70 11.98 7.23 -9.19
N GLY A 71 11.23 8.07 -9.89
CA GLY A 71 11.62 9.45 -10.21
C GLY A 71 12.78 9.53 -11.21
N HIS A 72 13.26 10.74 -11.49
CA HIS A 72 14.30 10.97 -12.50
C HIS A 72 15.70 10.77 -11.91
N GLU A 73 16.60 10.06 -12.61
CA GLU A 73 17.95 9.70 -12.16
C GLU A 73 18.91 10.88 -11.88
N VAL A 74 18.50 12.09 -12.26
CA VAL A 74 19.29 13.32 -12.04
C VAL A 74 19.08 13.84 -10.62
N LEU A 75 17.97 13.47 -9.99
CA LEU A 75 17.67 13.86 -8.62
C LEU A 75 18.40 12.91 -7.65
N ASP A 76 18.96 13.49 -6.59
CA ASP A 76 19.55 12.72 -5.51
C ASP A 76 18.47 11.98 -4.68
N SER A 77 18.91 11.00 -3.88
CA SER A 77 18.01 10.17 -3.08
C SER A 77 17.17 10.94 -2.06
N ASP A 78 17.71 12.04 -1.51
CA ASP A 78 17.02 12.82 -0.50
C ASP A 78 15.91 13.64 -1.16
N THR A 79 16.19 14.25 -2.30
CA THR A 79 15.17 14.89 -3.14
C THR A 79 14.10 13.90 -3.57
N LEU A 80 14.46 12.73 -4.11
CA LEU A 80 13.48 11.70 -4.50
C LEU A 80 12.58 11.30 -3.31
N SER A 81 13.16 11.10 -2.13
CA SER A 81 12.40 10.76 -0.92
C SER A 81 11.45 11.88 -0.48
N VAL A 82 11.86 13.15 -0.58
CA VAL A 82 11.00 14.31 -0.25
C VAL A 82 9.77 14.35 -1.17
N PHE A 83 9.94 13.97 -2.44
CA PHE A 83 8.83 13.83 -3.39
C PHE A 83 8.21 12.42 -3.37
N ASN A 84 8.45 11.59 -2.35
CA ASN A 84 7.86 10.27 -2.16
C ASN A 84 8.16 9.23 -3.27
N TYR A 85 9.19 9.46 -4.10
CA TYR A 85 9.69 8.47 -5.05
C TYR A 85 10.50 7.38 -4.33
N GLY A 86 10.37 6.13 -4.76
CA GLY A 86 11.09 4.99 -4.18
C GLY A 86 10.71 4.62 -2.74
N THR A 87 9.80 5.36 -2.10
CA THR A 87 9.29 5.06 -0.75
C THR A 87 8.44 3.78 -0.75
N PHE A 88 7.67 3.60 -1.81
CA PHE A 88 6.84 2.44 -2.11
C PHE A 88 7.14 1.96 -3.53
N SER A 89 6.52 0.85 -3.96
CA SER A 89 6.70 0.31 -5.31
C SER A 89 6.20 1.24 -6.41
N ALA A 90 5.22 2.10 -6.10
CA ALA A 90 4.85 3.27 -6.88
C ALA A 90 4.46 4.43 -5.94
N ARG A 91 4.32 5.65 -6.46
CA ARG A 91 4.15 6.89 -5.68
C ARG A 91 2.69 7.10 -5.19
N TYR A 92 2.02 6.06 -4.71
CA TYR A 92 0.64 6.14 -4.19
C TYR A 92 0.56 6.66 -2.75
N GLY A 93 1.69 6.80 -2.05
CA GLY A 93 1.71 7.20 -0.64
C GLY A 93 1.23 6.08 0.29
N ASN A 94 0.67 6.43 1.45
CA ASN A 94 0.15 5.42 2.37
C ASN A 94 -1.21 4.92 1.90
N LEU A 95 -1.37 3.60 1.85
CA LEU A 95 -2.66 2.93 1.77
C LEU A 95 -3.01 2.39 3.16
N TYR A 96 -4.04 2.95 3.76
CA TYR A 96 -4.49 2.58 5.10
C TYR A 96 -5.51 1.46 5.07
N THR A 97 -6.38 1.39 4.07
CA THR A 97 -7.48 0.41 4.03
C THR A 97 -7.43 -0.49 2.80
N ALA A 98 -8.08 -1.64 2.86
CA ALA A 98 -8.24 -2.54 1.70
C ALA A 98 -8.99 -1.84 0.55
N ARG A 99 -10.02 -1.02 0.87
CA ARG A 99 -10.76 -0.24 -0.13
C ARG A 99 -9.87 0.70 -0.92
N GLN A 100 -8.88 1.33 -0.29
CA GLN A 100 -7.95 2.23 -0.97
C GLN A 100 -7.06 1.48 -1.97
N LEU A 101 -6.59 0.28 -1.61
CA LEU A 101 -5.84 -0.59 -2.54
C LEU A 101 -6.72 -1.03 -3.71
N TYR A 102 -7.92 -1.55 -3.43
CA TYR A 102 -8.84 -2.00 -4.47
C TYR A 102 -9.22 -0.86 -5.41
N GLN A 103 -9.51 0.33 -4.86
CA GLN A 103 -9.77 1.54 -5.63
C GLN A 103 -8.58 1.96 -6.48
N LEU A 104 -7.35 1.93 -5.94
CA LEU A 104 -6.13 2.24 -6.67
C LEU A 104 -5.95 1.29 -7.87
N PHE A 105 -6.15 -0.02 -7.66
CA PHE A 105 -6.15 -1.00 -8.73
C PHE A 105 -7.19 -0.65 -9.80
N LYS A 106 -8.46 -0.45 -9.42
CA LYS A 106 -9.51 -0.10 -10.38
C LYS A 106 -9.19 1.17 -11.17
N ARG A 107 -8.63 2.20 -10.53
CA ARG A 107 -8.23 3.44 -11.20
C ARG A 107 -7.11 3.19 -12.22
N ALA A 108 -6.08 2.42 -11.84
CA ALA A 108 -4.97 2.09 -12.73
C ALA A 108 -5.39 1.29 -13.96
N PHE A 109 -6.44 0.47 -13.85
CA PHE A 109 -6.99 -0.30 -14.97
C PHE A 109 -8.19 0.37 -15.67
N GLY A 110 -8.52 1.63 -15.33
CA GLY A 110 -9.64 2.37 -15.93
C GLY A 110 -11.02 1.80 -15.61
N LEU A 111 -11.13 0.99 -14.55
CA LEU A 111 -12.38 0.36 -14.08
C LEU A 111 -13.14 1.24 -13.07
N PHE A 112 -12.54 2.36 -12.67
CA PHE A 112 -13.17 3.35 -11.79
C PHE A 112 -12.60 4.74 -12.06
N SER A 113 -13.49 5.70 -12.25
CA SER A 113 -13.18 7.12 -12.39
C SER A 113 -13.95 7.89 -11.32
N PRO A 114 -13.28 8.30 -10.23
CA PRO A 114 -13.91 9.11 -9.18
C PRO A 114 -14.44 10.43 -9.72
N ARG A 115 -15.53 10.94 -9.14
CA ARG A 115 -16.08 12.27 -9.46
C ARG A 115 -15.13 13.38 -9.04
N GLU A 116 -14.47 13.21 -7.89
CA GLU A 116 -13.46 14.14 -7.40
C GLU A 116 -12.11 13.82 -8.04
N THR A 117 -11.64 14.73 -8.89
CA THR A 117 -10.37 14.60 -9.60
C THR A 117 -9.25 15.36 -8.92
N SER A 118 -9.55 16.52 -8.33
CA SER A 118 -8.58 17.43 -7.72
C SER A 118 -9.14 18.07 -6.45
N TRP A 119 -8.24 18.36 -5.51
CA TRP A 119 -8.52 19.16 -4.34
C TRP A 119 -7.73 20.47 -4.40
N ARG A 120 -8.37 21.58 -4.04
CA ARG A 120 -7.70 22.89 -3.95
C ARG A 120 -7.32 23.19 -2.50
N ALA A 121 -6.07 23.54 -2.26
CA ALA A 121 -5.58 23.96 -0.95
C ALA A 121 -5.79 25.47 -0.72
N LYS A 122 -5.67 25.91 0.53
CA LYS A 122 -5.88 27.33 0.92
C LYS A 122 -4.90 28.30 0.28
N ASP A 123 -3.69 27.83 -0.01
CA ASP A 123 -2.65 28.58 -0.72
C ASP A 123 -2.87 28.64 -2.24
N GLY A 124 -3.95 28.02 -2.74
CA GLY A 124 -4.34 27.99 -4.14
C GLY A 124 -3.73 26.84 -4.96
N SER A 125 -2.81 26.06 -4.37
CA SER A 125 -2.21 24.90 -5.01
C SER A 125 -3.17 23.71 -5.09
N TYR A 126 -2.86 22.74 -5.95
CA TYR A 126 -3.67 21.55 -6.18
C TYR A 126 -3.10 20.33 -5.46
N ARG A 127 -3.98 19.42 -5.04
CA ARG A 127 -3.67 18.16 -4.37
C ARG A 127 -4.43 17.04 -5.05
N ASP A 128 -3.77 15.90 -5.23
CA ASP A 128 -4.44 14.66 -5.65
C ASP A 128 -5.18 14.10 -4.43
N PRO A 129 -6.52 13.96 -4.46
CA PRO A 129 -7.32 13.48 -3.32
C PRO A 129 -6.88 12.13 -2.76
N PHE A 130 -6.27 11.29 -3.61
CA PHE A 130 -5.92 9.91 -3.29
C PHE A 130 -4.48 9.75 -2.84
N ARG A 131 -3.64 10.76 -3.05
CA ARG A 131 -2.23 10.80 -2.65
C ARG A 131 -1.82 12.22 -2.22
N PRO A 132 -2.52 12.84 -1.25
CA PRO A 132 -2.43 14.27 -0.99
C PRO A 132 -1.06 14.75 -0.49
N ASN A 133 -0.25 13.85 0.09
CA ASN A 133 1.04 14.18 0.71
C ASN A 133 2.26 13.89 -0.18
N ILE A 134 2.09 13.43 -1.44
CA ILE A 134 3.21 12.99 -2.27
C ILE A 134 4.01 14.11 -2.92
N GLN A 135 3.40 15.29 -3.06
CA GLN A 135 4.00 16.46 -3.69
C GLN A 135 4.11 17.58 -2.63
N PRO A 136 5.31 17.89 -2.11
CA PRO A 136 5.52 18.99 -1.18
C PRO A 136 5.02 20.32 -1.79
N GLY A 137 4.17 21.05 -1.06
CA GLY A 137 3.49 22.26 -1.56
C GLY A 137 2.42 22.01 -2.64
N GLY A 138 2.25 20.75 -3.04
CA GLY A 138 1.45 20.26 -4.16
C GLY A 138 1.75 20.89 -5.51
N PHE A 139 0.74 20.88 -6.37
CA PHE A 139 0.88 21.18 -7.78
C PHE A 139 0.47 22.62 -8.07
N GLU A 140 1.17 23.27 -8.99
CA GLU A 140 0.89 24.66 -9.39
C GLU A 140 -0.40 24.79 -10.20
N SER A 141 -0.82 23.71 -10.87
CA SER A 141 -2.01 23.65 -11.71
C SER A 141 -2.69 22.29 -11.61
N GLU A 142 -4.01 22.25 -11.85
CA GLU A 142 -4.75 21.00 -11.95
C GLU A 142 -4.20 20.12 -13.09
N GLU A 143 -3.81 20.72 -14.21
CA GLU A 143 -3.30 19.99 -15.37
C GLU A 143 -1.97 19.30 -15.08
N SER A 144 -1.03 19.95 -14.37
CA SER A 144 0.22 19.31 -13.94
C SER A 144 -0.02 18.15 -12.96
N MET A 145 -0.99 18.29 -12.06
CA MET A 145 -1.39 17.21 -11.15
C MET A 145 -2.00 16.03 -11.92
N MET A 146 -2.85 16.29 -12.90
CA MET A 146 -3.49 15.24 -13.71
C MET A 146 -2.48 14.49 -14.59
N LEU A 147 -1.48 15.19 -15.14
CA LEU A 147 -0.36 14.57 -15.87
C LEU A 147 0.49 13.65 -14.97
N ASP A 148 0.81 14.12 -13.76
CA ASP A 148 1.51 13.32 -12.76
C ASP A 148 0.67 12.10 -12.33
N GLN A 149 -0.66 12.28 -12.18
CA GLN A 149 -1.59 11.18 -11.87
C GLN A 149 -1.64 10.13 -12.99
N ALA A 150 -1.71 10.55 -14.26
CA ALA A 150 -1.71 9.63 -15.39
C ALA A 150 -0.42 8.79 -15.41
N THR A 151 0.73 9.44 -15.21
CA THR A 151 2.04 8.77 -15.13
C THR A 151 2.07 7.76 -13.97
N HIS A 152 1.57 8.17 -12.81
CA HIS A 152 1.48 7.33 -11.62
C HIS A 152 0.60 6.10 -11.85
N LEU A 153 -0.60 6.26 -12.43
CA LEU A 153 -1.53 5.15 -12.65
C LEU A 153 -0.98 4.13 -13.65
N GLU A 154 -0.24 4.56 -14.68
CA GLU A 154 0.49 3.65 -15.57
C GLU A 154 1.60 2.89 -14.84
N ALA A 155 2.33 3.54 -13.94
CA ALA A 155 3.35 2.88 -13.12
C ALA A 155 2.74 1.85 -12.14
N VAL A 156 1.57 2.15 -11.57
CA VAL A 156 0.79 1.23 -10.72
C VAL A 156 0.30 0.04 -11.52
N LYS A 157 -0.26 0.27 -12.71
CA LYS A 157 -0.69 -0.81 -13.61
C LYS A 157 0.49 -1.74 -13.94
N LYS A 158 1.63 -1.17 -14.34
CA LYS A 158 2.87 -1.91 -14.61
C LYS A 158 3.32 -2.73 -13.39
N MET A 159 3.22 -2.17 -12.18
CA MET A 159 3.57 -2.88 -10.94
C MET A 159 2.72 -4.15 -10.78
N PHE A 160 1.39 -4.03 -10.89
CA PHE A 160 0.49 -5.17 -10.78
C PHE A 160 0.70 -6.22 -11.89
N GLU A 161 0.97 -5.78 -13.12
CA GLU A 161 1.16 -6.69 -14.27
C GLU A 161 2.49 -7.47 -14.24
N THR A 162 3.51 -6.96 -13.54
CA THR A 162 4.89 -7.45 -13.71
C THR A 162 5.63 -7.81 -12.44
N THR A 163 5.01 -7.64 -11.26
CA THR A 163 5.56 -8.13 -10.00
C THR A 163 5.42 -9.65 -9.89
N ASP A 164 6.39 -10.31 -9.27
CA ASP A 164 6.32 -11.76 -9.03
C ASP A 164 5.62 -12.05 -7.71
N VAL A 165 5.89 -11.22 -6.70
CA VAL A 165 5.25 -11.26 -5.38
C VAL A 165 4.76 -9.86 -5.02
N PHE A 166 3.52 -9.77 -4.59
CA PHE A 166 2.92 -8.55 -4.06
C PHE A 166 2.61 -8.74 -2.58
N VAL A 167 3.13 -7.83 -1.75
CA VAL A 167 2.87 -7.84 -0.31
C VAL A 167 2.03 -6.63 0.05
N PHE A 168 0.79 -6.87 0.44
CA PHE A 168 -0.07 -5.84 1.00
C PHE A 168 -0.13 -5.95 2.53
N THR A 169 0.25 -4.89 3.23
CA THR A 169 0.10 -4.81 4.68
C THR A 169 -1.24 -4.14 5.00
N MET A 170 -2.28 -4.95 5.22
CA MET A 170 -3.59 -4.45 5.62
C MET A 170 -3.47 -3.58 6.87
N GLY A 171 -4.05 -2.38 6.83
CA GLY A 171 -3.94 -1.39 7.87
C GLY A 171 -5.24 -1.21 8.65
N LEU A 172 -5.72 0.03 8.63
CA LEU A 172 -6.94 0.49 9.28
C LEU A 172 -8.19 0.01 8.53
N THR A 173 -9.34 0.15 9.16
CA THR A 173 -10.65 -0.03 8.52
C THR A 173 -11.37 1.31 8.34
N GLU A 174 -10.86 2.37 8.94
CA GLU A 174 -11.40 3.71 8.88
C GLU A 174 -10.87 4.52 7.68
N CYS A 175 -11.78 5.19 6.98
CA CYS A 175 -11.47 6.05 5.85
C CYS A 175 -12.48 7.20 5.75
N TRP A 176 -12.18 8.19 4.90
CA TRP A 176 -13.16 9.20 4.49
C TRP A 176 -13.75 8.79 3.15
N ARG A 177 -15.07 8.83 3.03
CA ARG A 177 -15.79 8.39 1.85
C ARG A 177 -16.62 9.52 1.25
N SER A 178 -16.52 9.70 -0.07
CA SER A 178 -17.44 10.52 -0.84
C SER A 178 -18.79 9.83 -0.91
N LYS A 179 -19.86 10.50 -0.49
CA LYS A 179 -21.23 9.99 -0.58
C LYS A 179 -21.75 9.96 -2.03
N ALA A 180 -21.10 10.69 -2.92
CA ALA A 180 -21.53 10.84 -4.31
C ALA A 180 -21.27 9.60 -5.17
N ASP A 181 -20.18 8.90 -4.93
CA ASP A 181 -19.74 7.74 -5.72
C ASP A 181 -19.06 6.61 -4.92
N GLY A 182 -18.90 6.80 -3.59
CA GLY A 182 -18.27 5.83 -2.71
C GLY A 182 -16.73 5.85 -2.76
N ALA A 183 -16.10 6.81 -3.46
CA ALA A 183 -14.65 6.95 -3.47
C ALA A 183 -14.12 7.18 -2.04
N VAL A 184 -13.01 6.52 -1.69
CA VAL A 184 -12.37 6.66 -0.38
C VAL A 184 -11.05 7.40 -0.45
N PHE A 185 -10.78 8.19 0.58
CA PHE A 185 -9.62 9.05 0.71
C PHE A 185 -8.80 8.68 1.95
N PRO A 186 -7.47 8.89 1.93
CA PRO A 186 -6.59 8.58 3.05
C PRO A 186 -6.76 9.53 4.23
N ILE A 187 -7.29 10.74 3.99
CA ILE A 187 -7.49 11.78 4.99
C ILE A 187 -8.80 12.53 4.70
N CYS A 188 -9.28 13.28 5.69
CA CYS A 188 -10.45 14.13 5.52
C CYS A 188 -10.14 15.26 4.51
N PRO A 189 -11.04 15.56 3.56
CA PRO A 189 -10.98 16.81 2.81
C PRO A 189 -10.85 18.02 3.75
N GLY A 190 -10.10 19.03 3.35
CA GLY A 190 -9.78 20.20 4.16
C GLY A 190 -8.56 20.07 5.08
N VAL A 191 -7.96 18.88 5.20
CA VAL A 191 -6.68 18.69 5.93
C VAL A 191 -5.50 19.15 5.08
N GLU A 192 -5.26 18.49 3.93
CA GLU A 192 -4.19 18.89 2.99
C GLU A 192 -4.72 19.71 1.80
N GLY A 193 -6.00 19.55 1.47
CA GLY A 193 -6.68 20.23 0.38
C GLY A 193 -8.15 19.84 0.33
N GLY A 194 -8.94 20.55 -0.47
CA GLY A 194 -10.39 20.37 -0.55
C GLY A 194 -11.11 21.09 0.58
N GLU A 195 -12.42 20.92 0.65
CA GLU A 195 -13.26 21.47 1.70
C GLU A 195 -14.17 20.38 2.24
N TYR A 196 -14.21 20.24 3.57
CA TYR A 196 -15.09 19.27 4.20
C TYR A 196 -16.52 19.78 4.22
N SER A 197 -17.43 18.94 3.72
CA SER A 197 -18.87 19.06 3.90
C SER A 197 -19.43 17.75 4.43
N SER A 198 -20.20 17.79 5.53
CA SER A 198 -20.89 16.59 6.04
C SER A 198 -22.00 16.10 5.11
N GLU A 199 -22.42 16.90 4.13
CA GLU A 199 -23.37 16.50 3.09
C GLU A 199 -22.70 15.69 1.99
N GLU A 200 -21.42 15.96 1.72
CA GLU A 200 -20.66 15.33 0.64
C GLU A 200 -19.81 14.15 1.12
N TYR A 201 -19.30 14.22 2.35
CA TYR A 201 -18.37 13.23 2.90
C TYR A 201 -18.89 12.61 4.19
N GLU A 202 -18.38 11.42 4.48
CA GLU A 202 -18.57 10.75 5.76
C GLU A 202 -17.29 10.06 6.21
N PHE A 203 -17.13 9.99 7.52
CA PHE A 203 -16.22 9.05 8.13
C PHE A 203 -16.83 7.65 8.05
N TYR A 204 -16.09 6.72 7.47
CA TYR A 204 -16.57 5.36 7.22
C TYR A 204 -15.63 4.34 7.82
N ASN A 205 -16.18 3.43 8.63
CA ASN A 205 -15.44 2.30 9.18
C ASN A 205 -15.91 1.01 8.51
N GLN A 206 -15.03 0.40 7.73
CA GLN A 206 -15.34 -0.81 6.96
C GLN A 206 -15.65 -1.99 7.87
N THR A 207 -16.67 -2.77 7.52
CA THR A 207 -16.92 -4.06 8.18
C THR A 207 -15.93 -5.12 7.70
N VAL A 208 -15.85 -6.24 8.43
CA VAL A 208 -15.01 -7.37 8.02
C VAL A 208 -15.45 -7.91 6.67
N GLU A 209 -16.75 -8.00 6.42
CA GLU A 209 -17.32 -8.47 5.15
C GLU A 209 -16.92 -7.56 3.99
N GLU A 210 -16.87 -6.25 4.21
CA GLU A 210 -16.44 -5.29 3.20
C GLU A 210 -14.94 -5.39 2.89
N VAL A 211 -14.12 -5.58 3.93
CA VAL A 211 -12.66 -5.78 3.77
C VAL A 211 -12.37 -7.08 3.04
N VAL A 212 -13.04 -8.18 3.43
CA VAL A 212 -12.94 -9.46 2.71
C VAL A 212 -13.42 -9.29 1.27
N GLY A 213 -14.57 -8.63 1.08
CA GLY A 213 -15.13 -8.37 -0.23
C GLY A 213 -14.22 -7.56 -1.15
N ASP A 214 -13.40 -6.65 -0.62
CA ASP A 214 -12.37 -5.92 -1.38
C ASP A 214 -11.18 -6.80 -1.79
N MET A 215 -10.81 -7.75 -0.92
CA MET A 215 -9.63 -8.61 -1.12
C MET A 215 -9.91 -9.87 -1.96
N GLU A 216 -11.18 -10.23 -2.15
CA GLU A 216 -11.62 -11.36 -2.99
C GLU A 216 -11.88 -10.97 -4.46
N GLN A 217 -11.74 -9.69 -4.82
CA GLN A 217 -11.93 -9.19 -6.20
C GLN A 217 -10.76 -9.51 -7.14
#